data_AF-A0AAV2HXR3-F1
#
_entry.id   AF-A0AAV2HXR3-F1
#
_cell.length_a   1.000
_cell.length_b   1.000
_cell.length_c   1.000
_cell.angle_alpha   90.00
_cell.angle_beta   90.00
_cell.angle_gamma   90.00
#
_symmetry.space_group_name_H-M   'P 1'
#
loop_
_entity.id
_entity.type
_entity.pdbx_description
1 polymer ?
#
loop_
_entity_poly.entity_id
_entity_poly.type
_entity_poly.pdbx_seq_one_letter_code
_entity_poly.pdbx_strand_id
1 'polypeptide(L)'
;MFDSTSAFFTKVVSKKKKNGLSGDQPPAAGKKEKSQEKKSDDEVEEIVDPKVLRSRQLAIRGNEMAQVDEYTAAIQLFTEAISLDPTDFRFFGNRSYCYDRIEQYDKALRDAEKAIKLDKDWPKGYFRKGRALAGLKMFGDAEKAFMQVLKLDKNCDDAVAELLRVRTHQLMDMGFSRSQSEAAIKKHGSVQTALDSLLAGVGDNTLNDLYISDDEDEGFNVHRPAPIPPPTSNPSDVKMDPTNPEGLTALWVGNVLPSVTEKRLNQLFSKFGQVTSVRPLPEKYCAFINFKTKEAAGRAMHQLQGTEVDGQKLLIKFPDNPLTNSTGNLTIRKNITNGATKQGVRNTPKQSGPVNGDECYFWRTTGCTFGSDCKWQHNPKSKGIDRKPWQK
;
A
#
# COMPACT_ATOMS: atom_id res chain seq x y z
N MET A 1 1.78 13.64 -1.80
CA MET A 1 2.67 14.49 -1.00
C MET A 1 3.72 13.82 -0.07
N PHE A 2 4.86 13.26 -0.49
CA PHE A 2 5.99 13.05 0.45
C PHE A 2 6.80 14.34 0.49
N ASP A 3 7.07 14.89 1.68
CA ASP A 3 7.74 16.17 1.81
C ASP A 3 9.14 16.02 2.40
N SER A 4 10.14 16.14 1.54
CA SER A 4 11.56 16.15 1.91
C SER A 4 11.96 17.38 2.74
N THR A 5 11.16 18.47 2.73
CA THR A 5 11.45 19.70 3.46
C THR A 5 11.00 19.68 4.93
N SER A 6 10.28 18.63 5.36
CA SER A 6 9.90 18.46 6.77
C SER A 6 11.08 18.34 7.74
N ALA A 7 12.30 18.12 7.24
CA ALA A 7 13.53 18.12 8.04
C ALA A 7 14.18 19.51 8.19
N PHE A 8 13.77 20.51 7.41
CA PHE A 8 14.45 21.81 7.37
C PHE A 8 13.61 22.92 8.03
N PHE A 9 14.21 23.45 9.11
CA PHE A 9 13.95 24.69 9.83
C PHE A 9 12.60 24.90 10.54
N THR A 10 12.71 25.04 11.86
CA THR A 10 11.97 26.05 12.64
C THR A 10 12.80 26.37 13.88
N LYS A 11 13.25 27.63 14.00
CA LYS A 11 13.85 28.19 15.22
C LYS A 11 12.78 28.10 16.32
N VAL A 12 13.07 27.40 17.41
CA VAL A 12 12.19 27.35 18.57
C VAL A 12 12.39 28.63 19.37
N VAL A 13 11.70 29.72 18.98
CA VAL A 13 11.56 30.88 19.86
C VAL A 13 10.53 30.54 20.93
N SER A 14 11.01 30.22 22.13
CA SER A 14 10.17 30.09 23.32
C SER A 14 9.53 31.44 23.65
N LYS A 15 8.25 31.61 23.30
CA LYS A 15 7.48 32.84 23.59
C LYS A 15 7.10 32.86 25.08
N LYS A 16 7.98 33.42 25.91
CA LYS A 16 7.66 33.77 27.30
C LYS A 16 6.71 34.97 27.30
N LYS A 17 5.48 34.75 27.78
CA LYS A 17 4.43 35.75 27.97
C LYS A 17 4.99 36.95 28.75
N LYS A 18 4.94 38.15 28.18
CA LYS A 18 4.97 39.42 28.94
C LYS A 18 3.79 40.29 28.47
N ASN A 19 2.98 40.67 29.45
CA ASN A 19 1.90 41.64 29.36
C ASN A 19 2.45 43.03 29.04
N GLY A 20 1.63 43.87 28.38
CA GLY A 20 1.69 45.33 28.54
C GLY A 20 1.51 46.18 27.28
N LEU A 21 0.27 46.63 27.08
CA LEU A 21 -0.15 48.01 26.72
C LEU A 21 0.21 48.67 25.36
N SER A 22 -0.87 48.86 24.58
CA SER A 22 -1.35 50.08 23.89
C SER A 22 -0.52 50.79 22.80
N GLY A 23 -1.20 51.08 21.67
CA GLY A 23 -1.12 52.39 21.01
C GLY A 23 -0.88 52.40 19.50
N ASP A 24 -1.99 52.46 18.74
CA ASP A 24 -2.22 53.22 17.49
C ASP A 24 -1.47 52.98 16.17
N GLN A 25 -2.26 53.19 15.10
CA GLN A 25 -2.03 52.95 13.67
C GLN A 25 -1.58 54.26 12.92
N PRO A 26 -1.32 54.23 11.58
CA PRO A 26 -0.16 54.86 10.92
C PRO A 26 -0.55 56.12 10.07
N PRO A 27 0.26 56.70 9.12
CA PRO A 27 0.61 56.06 7.82
C PRO A 27 1.94 56.49 7.09
N ALA A 28 2.35 55.62 6.17
CA ALA A 28 2.84 55.85 4.78
C ALA A 28 4.17 56.58 4.39
N ALA A 29 4.93 55.84 3.58
CA ALA A 29 5.59 56.19 2.30
C ALA A 29 7.01 56.82 2.27
N GLY A 30 7.96 56.07 1.67
CA GLY A 30 9.24 56.58 1.14
C GLY A 30 10.13 55.47 0.59
N LYS A 31 10.48 55.55 -0.71
CA LYS A 31 11.19 54.53 -1.50
C LYS A 31 12.72 54.57 -1.33
N LYS A 32 13.33 53.37 -1.46
CA LYS A 32 14.66 53.01 -2.01
C LYS A 32 15.90 53.81 -1.57
N GLU A 33 16.88 53.10 -0.98
CA GLU A 33 18.17 52.84 -1.64
C GLU A 33 19.05 51.83 -0.86
N LYS A 34 19.90 51.13 -1.61
CA LYS A 34 20.82 50.08 -1.15
C LYS A 34 22.03 50.70 -0.46
N SER A 35 22.32 50.24 0.76
CA SER A 35 23.66 50.26 1.34
C SER A 35 23.87 48.96 2.11
N GLN A 36 24.79 48.15 1.59
CA GLN A 36 25.29 46.94 2.26
C GLN A 36 26.09 47.36 3.48
N GLU A 37 25.45 47.43 4.65
CA GLU A 37 26.15 47.39 5.92
C GLU A 37 26.44 45.93 6.30
N LYS A 38 27.73 45.63 6.27
CA LYS A 38 28.33 44.39 6.76
C LYS A 38 28.22 44.41 8.29
N LYS A 39 27.09 43.96 8.85
CA LYS A 39 26.98 43.66 10.28
C LYS A 39 27.56 42.28 10.51
N SER A 40 28.69 42.26 11.22
CA SER A 40 29.23 41.09 11.89
C SER A 40 28.18 40.59 12.87
N ASP A 41 27.41 39.59 12.44
CA ASP A 41 26.58 38.81 13.34
C ASP A 41 27.54 38.01 14.22
N ASP A 42 27.66 38.41 15.48
CA ASP A 42 28.12 37.53 16.54
C ASP A 42 27.25 36.26 16.48
N GLU A 43 27.80 35.20 15.91
CA GLU A 43 27.23 33.86 15.95
C GLU A 43 27.17 33.42 17.41
N VAL A 44 26.06 33.74 18.08
CA VAL A 44 25.66 32.99 19.27
C VAL A 44 25.32 31.60 18.75
N GLU A 45 26.31 30.70 18.77
CA GLU A 45 26.09 29.27 18.59
C GLU A 45 25.00 28.83 19.57
N GLU A 46 23.79 28.68 19.06
CA GLU A 46 22.66 28.16 19.82
C GLU A 46 23.06 26.73 20.22
N ILE A 47 23.37 26.54 21.51
CA ILE A 47 23.75 25.23 22.07
C ILE A 47 22.50 24.34 22.02
N VAL A 48 22.26 23.71 20.87
CA VAL A 48 21.19 22.73 20.69
C VAL A 48 21.60 21.47 21.44
N ASP A 49 20.72 20.96 22.30
CA ASP A 49 20.95 19.70 23.04
C ASP A 49 21.44 18.62 22.07
N PRO A 50 22.61 17.99 22.33
CA PRO A 50 23.15 16.91 21.51
C PRO A 50 22.14 15.78 21.22
N LYS A 51 21.19 15.52 22.14
CA LYS A 51 20.11 14.54 21.93
C LYS A 51 19.12 14.99 20.86
N VAL A 52 18.74 16.26 20.85
CA VAL A 52 17.84 16.84 19.86
C VAL A 52 18.52 16.88 18.48
N LEU A 53 19.81 17.20 18.43
CA LEU A 53 20.60 17.10 17.18
C LEU A 53 20.63 15.67 16.64
N ARG A 54 20.90 14.68 17.50
CA ARG A 54 20.90 13.27 17.12
C ARG A 54 19.51 12.80 16.65
N SER A 55 18.45 13.20 17.35
CA SER A 55 17.06 12.91 16.95
C SER A 55 16.78 13.41 15.53
N ARG A 56 17.14 14.66 15.23
CA ARG A 56 16.97 15.26 13.91
C ARG A 56 17.76 14.52 12.82
N GLN A 57 19.01 14.12 13.10
CA GLN A 57 19.81 13.34 12.15
C GLN A 57 19.17 11.98 11.83
N LEU A 58 18.61 11.29 12.83
CA LEU A 58 17.87 10.05 12.62
C LEU A 58 16.62 10.29 11.77
N ALA A 59 15.90 11.38 12.00
CA ALA A 59 14.73 11.74 11.20
C ALA A 59 15.09 12.09 9.75
N ILE A 60 16.22 12.74 9.49
CA ILE A 60 16.74 12.99 8.13
C ILE A 60 16.99 11.66 7.43
N ARG A 61 17.72 10.73 8.06
CA ARG A 61 17.93 9.39 7.51
C ARG A 61 16.61 8.63 7.32
N GLY A 62 15.67 8.78 8.25
CA GLY A 62 14.33 8.20 8.13
C GLY A 62 13.60 8.70 6.88
N ASN A 63 13.72 10.00 6.58
CA ASN A 63 13.17 10.58 5.35
C ASN A 63 13.88 10.04 4.09
N GLU A 64 15.21 9.91 4.12
CA GLU A 64 15.98 9.33 3.00
C GLU A 64 15.54 7.88 2.72
N MET A 65 15.39 7.05 3.76
CA MET A 65 14.88 5.68 3.62
C MET A 65 13.45 5.66 3.06
N ALA A 66 12.59 6.58 3.50
CA ALA A 66 11.23 6.68 2.97
C ALA A 66 11.18 7.14 1.49
N GLN A 67 12.17 7.89 1.00
CA GLN A 67 12.28 8.29 -0.41
C GLN A 67 12.65 7.13 -1.33
N VAL A 68 13.41 6.16 -0.82
CA VAL A 68 13.77 4.93 -1.54
C VAL A 68 12.79 3.78 -1.27
N ASP A 69 11.58 4.10 -0.80
CA ASP A 69 10.50 3.16 -0.46
C ASP A 69 10.85 2.11 0.63
N GLU A 70 11.93 2.31 1.38
CA GLU A 70 12.34 1.46 2.51
C GLU A 70 11.61 1.88 3.80
N TYR A 71 10.29 1.72 3.79
CA TYR A 71 9.39 2.22 4.85
C TYR A 71 9.63 1.57 6.21
N THR A 72 10.00 0.30 6.26
CA THR A 72 10.25 -0.42 7.53
C THR A 72 11.49 0.12 8.24
N ALA A 73 12.56 0.39 7.50
CA ALA A 73 13.77 1.03 8.02
C ALA A 73 13.49 2.49 8.43
N ALA A 74 12.72 3.23 7.62
CA ALA A 74 12.30 4.59 7.97
C ALA A 74 11.52 4.63 9.30
N ILE A 75 10.61 3.66 9.53
CA ILE A 75 9.84 3.54 10.77
C ILE A 75 10.76 3.33 11.98
N GLN A 76 11.81 2.50 11.85
CA GLN A 76 12.77 2.28 12.93
C GLN A 76 13.51 3.58 13.26
N LEU A 77 14.01 4.28 12.24
CA LEU A 77 14.71 5.55 12.39
C LEU A 77 13.84 6.64 13.03
N PHE A 78 12.58 6.79 12.59
CA PHE A 78 11.65 7.72 13.25
C PHE A 78 11.31 7.31 14.67
N THR A 79 11.23 6.01 14.97
CA THR A 79 10.97 5.52 16.33
C THR A 79 12.11 5.87 17.27
N GLU A 80 13.36 5.71 16.81
CA GLU A 80 14.53 6.17 17.56
C GLU A 80 14.55 7.70 17.70
N ALA A 81 14.25 8.45 16.63
CA ALA A 81 14.16 9.91 16.69
C ALA A 81 13.13 10.39 17.74
N ILE A 82 11.93 9.81 17.72
CA ILE A 82 10.85 10.10 18.69
C ILE A 82 11.27 9.77 20.12
N SER A 83 12.05 8.71 20.33
CA SER A 83 12.53 8.35 21.68
C SER A 83 13.49 9.40 22.27
N LEU A 84 14.22 10.12 21.40
CA LEU A 84 15.16 11.16 21.77
C LEU A 84 14.50 12.54 21.87
N ASP A 85 13.54 12.83 21.00
CA ASP A 85 12.73 14.06 21.02
C ASP A 85 11.25 13.73 20.71
N PRO A 86 10.43 13.50 21.75
CA PRO A 86 9.03 13.16 21.60
C PRO A 86 8.13 14.38 21.35
N THR A 87 8.69 15.58 21.27
CA THR A 87 7.93 16.84 21.14
C THR A 87 7.77 17.28 19.70
N ASP A 88 8.62 16.79 18.79
CA ASP A 88 8.52 17.10 17.38
C ASP A 88 7.40 16.31 16.69
N PHE A 89 6.30 17.01 16.38
CA PHE A 89 5.12 16.44 15.72
C PHE A 89 5.42 15.86 14.33
N ARG A 90 6.46 16.34 13.65
CA ARG A 90 6.80 15.95 12.27
C ARG A 90 7.24 14.49 12.21
N PHE A 91 7.92 14.00 13.23
CA PHE A 91 8.37 12.60 13.28
C PHE A 91 7.18 11.65 13.34
N PHE A 92 6.16 11.97 14.13
CA PHE A 92 4.92 11.20 14.16
C PHE A 92 4.21 11.24 12.80
N GLY A 93 4.11 12.40 12.15
CA GLY A 93 3.50 12.50 10.82
C GLY A 93 4.25 11.75 9.71
N ASN A 94 5.59 11.71 9.77
CA ASN A 94 6.41 10.98 8.80
C ASN A 94 6.40 9.47 9.06
N ARG A 95 6.38 9.05 10.34
CA ARG A 95 6.18 7.64 10.68
C ARG A 95 4.77 7.15 10.33
N SER A 96 3.76 7.99 10.54
CA SER A 96 2.38 7.76 10.09
C SER A 96 2.30 7.52 8.58
N TYR A 97 3.00 8.33 7.78
CA TYR A 97 3.12 8.10 6.34
C TYR A 97 3.71 6.73 6.02
N CYS A 98 4.82 6.37 6.68
CA CYS A 98 5.44 5.07 6.44
C CYS A 98 4.51 3.91 6.82
N TYR A 99 3.74 4.04 7.91
CA TYR A 99 2.71 3.06 8.28
C TYR A 99 1.59 2.97 7.25
N ASP A 100 1.13 4.10 6.69
CA ASP A 100 0.14 4.12 5.58
C ASP A 100 0.65 3.34 4.36
N ARG A 101 1.92 3.54 4.00
CA ARG A 101 2.55 2.88 2.83
C ARG A 101 2.73 1.37 2.99
N ILE A 102 2.77 0.87 4.21
CA ILE A 102 2.80 -0.58 4.52
C ILE A 102 1.46 -1.09 5.03
N GLU A 103 0.38 -0.35 4.79
CA GLU A 103 -1.02 -0.71 5.08
C GLU A 103 -1.31 -0.98 6.57
N GLN A 104 -0.48 -0.44 7.48
CA GLN A 104 -0.71 -0.50 8.93
C GLN A 104 -1.52 0.73 9.39
N TYR A 105 -2.75 0.83 8.89
CA TYR A 105 -3.57 2.04 9.05
C TYR A 105 -3.90 2.38 10.50
N ASP A 106 -4.09 1.40 11.40
CA ASP A 106 -4.31 1.65 12.82
C ASP A 106 -3.14 2.39 13.47
N LYS A 107 -1.90 2.02 13.13
CA LYS A 107 -0.69 2.68 13.63
C LYS A 107 -0.51 4.05 12.99
N ALA A 108 -0.77 4.15 11.68
CA ALA A 108 -0.77 5.41 10.96
C ALA A 108 -1.72 6.43 11.58
N LEU A 109 -2.93 6.00 11.95
CA LEU A 109 -3.93 6.84 12.59
C LEU A 109 -3.46 7.35 13.96
N ARG A 110 -2.96 6.46 14.83
CA ARG A 110 -2.47 6.84 16.17
C ARG A 110 -1.36 7.90 16.08
N ASP A 111 -0.43 7.72 15.16
CA ASP A 111 0.67 8.67 14.96
C ASP A 111 0.17 10.01 14.37
N ALA A 112 -0.75 9.97 13.40
CA ALA A 112 -1.36 11.18 12.86
C ALA A 112 -2.09 11.98 13.95
N GLU A 113 -2.85 11.31 14.82
CA GLU A 113 -3.53 11.96 15.94
C GLU A 113 -2.55 12.50 16.98
N LYS A 114 -1.44 11.80 17.23
CA LYS A 114 -0.38 12.31 18.11
C LYS A 114 0.28 13.56 17.52
N ALA A 115 0.53 13.60 16.21
CA ALA A 115 1.05 14.78 15.53
C ALA A 115 0.08 15.97 15.65
N ILE A 116 -1.22 15.77 15.39
CA ILE A 116 -2.25 16.81 15.52
C ILE A 116 -2.39 17.32 16.97
N LYS A 117 -2.23 16.43 17.97
CA LYS A 117 -2.26 16.82 19.38
C LYS A 117 -1.09 17.74 19.75
N LEU A 118 0.06 17.56 19.11
CA LEU A 118 1.26 18.37 19.32
C LEU A 118 1.20 19.69 18.52
N ASP A 119 0.72 19.66 17.28
CA ASP A 119 0.47 20.84 16.46
C ASP A 119 -0.88 20.74 15.72
N LYS A 120 -1.83 21.58 16.16
CA LYS A 120 -3.21 21.60 15.66
C LYS A 120 -3.37 22.36 14.35
N ASP A 121 -2.38 23.16 13.96
CA ASP A 121 -2.43 24.02 12.78
C ASP A 121 -1.63 23.40 11.62
N TRP A 122 -1.08 22.20 11.80
CA TRP A 122 -0.32 21.49 10.77
C TRP A 122 -1.24 20.72 9.79
N PRO A 123 -1.43 21.19 8.54
CA PRO A 123 -2.40 20.59 7.61
C PRO A 123 -2.06 19.14 7.26
N LYS A 124 -0.76 18.83 7.12
CA LYS A 124 -0.28 17.48 6.80
C LYS A 124 -0.68 16.46 7.87
N GLY A 125 -0.78 16.84 9.15
CA GLY A 125 -1.25 15.96 10.21
C GLY A 125 -2.67 15.46 9.95
N TYR A 126 -3.59 16.37 9.59
CA TYR A 126 -4.95 16.01 9.20
C TYR A 126 -5.00 15.21 7.90
N PHE A 127 -4.12 15.51 6.94
CA PHE A 127 -4.01 14.72 5.71
C PHE A 127 -3.61 13.27 6.01
N ARG A 128 -2.61 13.05 6.89
CA ARG A 128 -2.22 11.71 7.35
C ARG A 128 -3.37 11.00 8.07
N LYS A 129 -4.12 11.71 8.92
CA LYS A 129 -5.31 11.17 9.59
C LYS A 129 -6.38 10.74 8.59
N GLY A 130 -6.69 11.58 7.59
CA GLY A 130 -7.67 11.27 6.55
C GLY A 130 -7.29 10.04 5.73
N ARG A 131 -6.00 9.93 5.34
CA ARG A 131 -5.46 8.76 4.64
C ARG A 131 -5.61 7.47 5.45
N ALA A 132 -5.20 7.50 6.72
CA ALA A 132 -5.32 6.34 7.60
C ALA A 132 -6.77 5.92 7.82
N LEU A 133 -7.69 6.87 8.06
CA LEU A 133 -9.13 6.59 8.19
C LEU A 133 -9.72 6.02 6.91
N ALA A 134 -9.32 6.52 5.74
CA ALA A 134 -9.75 5.98 4.46
C ALA A 134 -9.24 4.54 4.25
N GLY A 135 -8.02 4.23 4.67
CA GLY A 135 -7.48 2.85 4.66
C GLY A 135 -8.26 1.91 5.59
N LEU A 136 -8.74 2.42 6.72
CA LEU A 136 -9.67 1.72 7.63
C LEU A 136 -11.12 1.70 7.14
N LYS A 137 -11.40 2.21 5.94
CA LYS A 137 -12.76 2.35 5.36
C LYS A 137 -13.72 3.20 6.18
N MET A 138 -13.21 4.05 7.07
CA MET A 138 -13.99 5.02 7.84
C MET A 138 -14.17 6.31 7.03
N PHE A 139 -14.87 6.24 5.90
CA PHE A 139 -14.90 7.32 4.91
C PHE A 139 -15.54 8.62 5.41
N GLY A 140 -16.53 8.55 6.30
CA GLY A 140 -17.17 9.73 6.89
C GLY A 140 -16.21 10.54 7.78
N ASP A 141 -15.38 9.86 8.58
CA ASP A 141 -14.38 10.54 9.40
C ASP A 141 -13.16 11.00 8.58
N ALA A 142 -12.81 10.24 7.53
CA ALA A 142 -11.79 10.65 6.57
C ALA A 142 -12.17 11.96 5.86
N GLU A 143 -13.43 12.10 5.43
CA GLU A 143 -13.95 13.34 4.85
C GLU A 143 -13.75 14.54 5.79
N LYS A 144 -14.13 14.42 7.07
CA LYS A 144 -13.94 15.49 8.06
C LYS A 144 -12.47 15.89 8.18
N ALA A 145 -11.57 14.91 8.18
CA ALA A 145 -10.13 15.16 8.24
C ALA A 145 -9.62 15.90 7.01
N PHE A 146 -10.01 15.50 5.78
CA PHE A 146 -9.62 16.19 4.56
C PHE A 146 -10.23 17.59 4.43
N MET A 147 -11.48 17.79 4.88
CA MET A 147 -12.07 19.12 4.97
C MET A 147 -11.29 20.03 5.92
N GLN A 148 -10.78 19.49 7.03
CA GLN A 148 -9.92 20.25 7.94
C GLN A 148 -8.57 20.61 7.30
N VAL A 149 -8.02 19.77 6.42
CA VAL A 149 -6.84 20.15 5.59
C VAL A 149 -7.19 21.38 4.75
N LEU A 150 -8.29 21.35 3.99
CA LEU A 150 -8.71 22.44 3.12
C LEU A 150 -9.07 23.73 3.87
N LYS A 151 -9.46 23.62 5.15
CA LYS A 151 -9.66 24.77 6.04
C LYS A 151 -8.35 25.47 6.39
N LEU A 152 -7.29 24.70 6.63
CA LEU A 152 -5.96 25.23 6.99
C LEU A 152 -5.13 25.61 5.76
N ASP A 153 -5.24 24.83 4.68
CA ASP A 153 -4.57 25.02 3.41
C ASP A 153 -5.56 24.83 2.26
N LYS A 154 -6.09 25.96 1.77
CA LYS A 154 -7.13 26.00 0.74
C LYS A 154 -6.66 25.50 -0.63
N ASN A 155 -5.36 25.47 -0.88
CA ASN A 155 -4.77 25.18 -2.19
C ASN A 155 -4.17 23.77 -2.24
N CYS A 156 -4.65 22.86 -1.39
CA CYS A 156 -4.17 21.48 -1.34
C CYS A 156 -4.92 20.58 -2.33
N ASP A 157 -4.43 20.49 -3.57
CA ASP A 157 -5.01 19.64 -4.62
C ASP A 157 -5.07 18.16 -4.22
N ASP A 158 -4.03 17.67 -3.54
CA ASP A 158 -3.98 16.31 -2.97
C ASP A 158 -5.21 16.05 -2.05
N ALA A 159 -5.58 17.03 -1.21
CA ALA A 159 -6.72 16.90 -0.30
C ALA A 159 -8.06 16.96 -1.04
N VAL A 160 -8.17 17.77 -2.10
CA VAL A 160 -9.38 17.81 -2.96
C VAL A 160 -9.59 16.45 -3.65
N ALA A 161 -8.53 15.86 -4.20
CA ALA A 161 -8.58 14.57 -4.85
C ALA A 161 -8.97 13.44 -3.89
N GLU A 162 -8.37 13.40 -2.70
CA GLU A 162 -8.72 12.42 -1.66
C GLU A 162 -10.13 12.64 -1.12
N LEU A 163 -10.57 13.89 -0.96
CA LEU A 163 -11.93 14.23 -0.54
C LEU A 163 -12.97 13.73 -1.55
N LEU A 164 -12.73 13.92 -2.86
CA LEU A 164 -13.57 13.34 -3.91
C LEU A 164 -13.60 11.81 -3.78
N ARG A 165 -12.44 11.16 -3.62
CA ARG A 165 -12.35 9.70 -3.51
C ARG A 165 -13.16 9.15 -2.34
N VAL A 166 -13.02 9.71 -1.13
CA VAL A 166 -13.74 9.21 0.05
C VAL A 166 -15.24 9.45 -0.06
N ARG A 167 -15.68 10.56 -0.66
CA ARG A 167 -17.11 10.85 -0.89
C ARG A 167 -17.74 9.90 -1.90
N THR A 168 -17.02 9.60 -2.98
CA THR A 168 -17.43 8.58 -3.94
C THR A 168 -17.60 7.22 -3.26
N HIS A 169 -16.67 6.84 -2.37
CA HIS A 169 -16.80 5.59 -1.60
C HIS A 169 -18.02 5.58 -0.67
N GLN A 170 -18.36 6.70 -0.01
CA GLN A 170 -19.56 6.76 0.82
C GLN A 170 -20.85 6.49 0.02
N LEU A 171 -20.97 7.04 -1.19
CA LEU A 171 -22.12 6.76 -2.06
C LEU A 171 -22.09 5.32 -2.61
N MET A 172 -20.90 4.77 -2.88
CA MET A 172 -20.78 3.35 -3.26
C MET A 172 -21.23 2.42 -2.13
N ASP A 173 -20.91 2.74 -0.87
CA ASP A 173 -21.38 1.97 0.29
C ASP A 173 -22.92 2.06 0.46
N MET A 174 -23.57 3.07 -0.12
CA MET A 174 -25.03 3.22 -0.20
C MET A 174 -25.64 2.52 -1.44
N GLY A 175 -24.84 1.87 -2.28
CA GLY A 175 -25.30 1.08 -3.43
C GLY A 175 -25.21 1.77 -4.79
N PHE A 176 -24.71 3.01 -4.87
CA PHE A 176 -24.55 3.69 -6.15
C PHE A 176 -23.29 3.22 -6.90
N SER A 177 -23.34 3.18 -8.23
CA SER A 177 -22.15 2.85 -9.01
C SER A 177 -21.06 3.93 -8.85
N ARG A 178 -19.79 3.55 -9.06
CA ARG A 178 -18.65 4.48 -8.98
C ARG A 178 -18.84 5.70 -9.91
N SER A 179 -19.29 5.47 -11.15
CA SER A 179 -19.44 6.54 -12.15
C SER A 179 -20.53 7.54 -11.77
N GLN A 180 -21.70 7.05 -11.33
CA GLN A 180 -22.79 7.89 -10.84
C GLN A 180 -22.36 8.71 -9.62
N SER A 181 -21.74 8.04 -8.65
CA SER A 181 -21.25 8.66 -7.43
C SER A 181 -20.25 9.78 -7.71
N GLU A 182 -19.25 9.52 -8.55
CA GLU A 182 -18.22 10.51 -8.87
C GLU A 182 -18.79 11.71 -9.63
N ALA A 183 -19.68 11.48 -10.61
CA ALA A 183 -20.35 12.55 -11.35
C ALA A 183 -21.22 13.41 -10.43
N ALA A 184 -21.97 12.79 -9.53
CA ALA A 184 -22.82 13.50 -8.56
C ALA A 184 -22.00 14.34 -7.58
N ILE A 185 -20.89 13.81 -7.05
CA ILE A 185 -20.00 14.57 -6.16
C ILE A 185 -19.31 15.71 -6.89
N LYS A 186 -18.86 15.52 -8.13
CA LYS A 186 -18.27 16.60 -8.94
C LYS A 186 -19.25 17.74 -9.19
N LYS A 187 -20.54 17.43 -9.35
CA LYS A 187 -21.59 18.42 -9.60
C LYS A 187 -22.07 19.13 -8.33
N HIS A 188 -22.23 18.39 -7.24
CA HIS A 188 -22.92 18.88 -6.03
C HIS A 188 -22.00 19.15 -4.83
N GLY A 189 -20.75 18.70 -4.88
CA GLY A 189 -19.70 19.04 -3.93
C GLY A 189 -19.83 18.44 -2.54
N SER A 190 -20.96 17.86 -2.14
CA SER A 190 -21.15 17.18 -0.84
C SER A 190 -21.87 15.85 -1.02
N VAL A 191 -21.70 14.93 -0.07
CA VAL A 191 -22.35 13.60 -0.13
C VAL A 191 -23.86 13.73 -0.04
N GLN A 192 -24.38 14.57 0.86
CA GLN A 192 -25.82 14.74 1.03
C GLN A 192 -26.48 15.32 -0.22
N THR A 193 -25.95 16.42 -0.76
CA THR A 193 -26.53 17.06 -1.95
C THR A 193 -26.41 16.18 -3.20
N ALA A 194 -25.35 15.37 -3.29
CA ALA A 194 -25.21 14.38 -4.35
C ALA A 194 -26.21 13.22 -4.18
N LEU A 195 -26.41 12.74 -2.96
CA LEU A 195 -27.38 11.70 -2.64
C LEU A 195 -28.81 12.15 -2.96
N ASP A 196 -29.21 13.35 -2.54
CA ASP A 196 -30.55 13.90 -2.80
C ASP A 196 -30.80 14.01 -4.32
N SER A 197 -29.79 14.44 -5.08
CA SER A 197 -29.84 14.54 -6.54
C SER A 197 -29.96 13.17 -7.22
N LEU A 198 -29.20 12.19 -6.75
CA LEU A 198 -29.26 10.81 -7.25
C LEU A 198 -30.64 10.20 -6.97
N LEU A 199 -31.18 10.37 -5.76
CA LEU A 199 -32.51 9.88 -5.39
C LEU A 199 -33.63 10.60 -6.14
N ALA A 200 -33.51 11.90 -6.36
CA ALA A 200 -34.48 12.66 -7.16
C ALA A 200 -34.50 12.20 -8.63
N GLY A 201 -33.37 11.76 -9.18
CA GLY A 201 -33.27 11.20 -10.53
C GLY A 201 -33.82 9.76 -10.66
N VAL A 202 -33.99 9.04 -9.55
CA VAL A 202 -34.61 7.70 -9.51
C VAL A 202 -36.15 7.80 -9.58
N GLY A 203 -36.72 8.99 -9.41
CA GLY A 203 -38.16 9.23 -9.43
C GLY A 203 -38.87 9.13 -10.79
N ASP A 204 -38.16 8.89 -11.90
CA ASP A 204 -38.78 8.88 -13.23
C ASP A 204 -38.34 7.72 -14.16
N ASN A 205 -37.60 6.69 -13.68
CA ASN A 205 -37.37 5.52 -14.55
C ASN A 205 -36.89 4.18 -13.97
N THR A 206 -36.84 3.91 -12.66
CA THR A 206 -36.31 2.60 -12.20
C THR A 206 -37.00 2.06 -10.95
N LEU A 207 -38.18 1.46 -11.14
CA LEU A 207 -38.73 0.42 -10.25
C LEU A 207 -38.56 -0.99 -10.87
N ASN A 208 -37.55 -1.19 -11.75
CA ASN A 208 -37.30 -2.48 -12.40
C ASN A 208 -35.90 -3.08 -12.18
N ASP A 209 -34.99 -2.41 -11.47
CA ASP A 209 -33.61 -2.94 -11.25
C ASP A 209 -33.29 -3.25 -9.78
N LEU A 210 -34.32 -3.40 -8.94
CA LEU A 210 -34.19 -3.74 -7.52
C LEU A 210 -34.63 -5.19 -7.24
N TYR A 211 -34.08 -6.16 -7.99
CA TYR A 211 -33.82 -7.55 -7.56
C TYR A 211 -33.26 -8.33 -8.76
N ILE A 212 -31.92 -8.38 -8.91
CA ILE A 212 -31.30 -9.48 -9.67
C ILE A 212 -30.64 -10.35 -8.61
N SER A 213 -31.47 -11.23 -8.04
CA SER A 213 -31.02 -12.48 -7.45
C SER A 213 -30.69 -13.41 -8.62
N ASP A 214 -29.56 -14.11 -8.50
CA ASP A 214 -29.25 -15.30 -9.27
C ASP A 214 -30.48 -16.23 -9.35
N ASP A 215 -30.85 -16.66 -10.56
CA ASP A 215 -31.30 -18.01 -10.92
C ASP A 215 -31.69 -18.09 -12.42
N GLU A 216 -31.62 -19.30 -12.97
CA GLU A 216 -31.42 -19.70 -14.37
C GLU A 216 -32.63 -19.55 -15.33
N ASP A 217 -32.28 -19.35 -16.62
CA ASP A 217 -32.82 -19.93 -17.87
C ASP A 217 -34.25 -19.71 -18.45
N GLU A 218 -34.24 -19.71 -19.80
CA GLU A 218 -35.29 -19.97 -20.81
C GLU A 218 -36.21 -18.83 -21.34
N GLY A 219 -35.84 -18.32 -22.53
CA GLY A 219 -36.67 -18.36 -23.75
C GLY A 219 -37.79 -17.32 -23.95
N PHE A 220 -37.65 -16.44 -24.95
CA PHE A 220 -38.50 -16.39 -26.17
C PHE A 220 -38.03 -15.34 -27.19
N ASN A 221 -38.30 -15.63 -28.46
CA ASN A 221 -37.60 -15.23 -29.70
C ASN A 221 -38.37 -14.18 -30.52
N VAL A 222 -37.74 -13.13 -31.05
CA VAL A 222 -38.22 -12.45 -32.30
C VAL A 222 -37.09 -11.80 -33.13
N HIS A 223 -36.84 -12.42 -34.29
CA HIS A 223 -36.43 -11.87 -35.61
C HIS A 223 -34.95 -11.64 -35.99
N ARG A 224 -34.54 -12.47 -36.97
CA ARG A 224 -33.27 -12.53 -37.70
C ARG A 224 -33.36 -11.76 -39.04
N PRO A 225 -32.28 -11.07 -39.46
CA PRO A 225 -31.88 -10.95 -40.87
C PRO A 225 -30.64 -11.82 -41.20
N ALA A 226 -30.43 -12.05 -42.49
CA ALA A 226 -29.64 -13.08 -43.17
C ALA A 226 -28.10 -13.17 -42.85
N PRO A 227 -27.42 -14.27 -43.23
CA PRO A 227 -26.07 -14.60 -42.76
C PRO A 227 -24.96 -13.81 -43.47
N ILE A 228 -24.03 -13.27 -42.68
CA ILE A 228 -22.80 -12.62 -43.13
C ILE A 228 -21.73 -13.71 -43.37
N PRO A 229 -20.99 -13.69 -44.50
CA PRO A 229 -19.95 -14.66 -44.82
C PRO A 229 -18.72 -14.55 -43.88
N PRO A 230 -17.89 -15.60 -43.75
CA PRO A 230 -16.83 -15.65 -42.74
C PRO A 230 -15.73 -14.62 -43.01
N PRO A 231 -15.14 -14.00 -41.98
CA PRO A 231 -14.11 -12.99 -42.17
C PRO A 231 -12.80 -13.63 -42.62
N THR A 232 -12.37 -13.22 -43.81
CA THR A 232 -11.02 -13.40 -44.33
C THR A 232 -10.04 -12.61 -43.46
N SER A 233 -9.00 -13.31 -43.00
CA SER A 233 -7.89 -12.77 -42.22
C SER A 233 -7.11 -11.69 -42.98
N ASN A 234 -7.03 -10.49 -42.41
CA ASN A 234 -5.91 -9.57 -42.61
C ASN A 234 -5.32 -9.17 -41.25
N PRO A 235 -3.99 -9.08 -41.10
CA PRO A 235 -3.32 -9.09 -39.81
C PRO A 235 -2.88 -7.67 -39.41
N SER A 236 -3.76 -6.88 -38.80
CA SER A 236 -3.35 -5.58 -38.26
C SER A 236 -4.36 -4.96 -37.28
N ASP A 237 -4.88 -5.74 -36.32
CA ASP A 237 -5.63 -5.19 -35.17
C ASP A 237 -5.41 -6.06 -33.93
N VAL A 238 -4.24 -5.94 -33.30
CA VAL A 238 -3.97 -6.56 -31.99
C VAL A 238 -4.37 -5.55 -30.91
N LYS A 239 -5.67 -5.49 -30.60
CA LYS A 239 -6.15 -4.88 -29.36
C LYS A 239 -5.85 -5.85 -28.22
N MET A 240 -5.14 -5.37 -27.20
CA MET A 240 -4.73 -6.14 -26.01
C MET A 240 -5.91 -6.87 -25.37
N ASP A 241 -5.71 -8.15 -25.05
CA ASP A 241 -6.62 -8.95 -24.21
C ASP A 241 -6.59 -8.36 -22.79
N PRO A 242 -7.74 -7.88 -22.24
CA PRO A 242 -7.81 -7.26 -20.91
C PRO A 242 -7.41 -8.19 -19.76
N THR A 243 -7.25 -9.49 -20.04
CA THR A 243 -6.92 -10.50 -19.03
C THR A 243 -5.44 -10.87 -19.03
N ASN A 244 -4.67 -10.45 -20.04
CA ASN A 244 -3.22 -10.56 -20.11
C ASN A 244 -2.63 -9.23 -20.65
N PRO A 245 -2.65 -8.17 -19.84
CA PRO A 245 -2.32 -6.81 -20.29
C PRO A 245 -0.87 -6.67 -20.79
N GLU A 246 0.02 -7.56 -20.34
CA GLU A 246 1.45 -7.55 -20.72
C GLU A 246 1.82 -8.62 -21.76
N GLY A 247 0.85 -9.41 -22.24
CA GLY A 247 1.10 -10.47 -23.23
C GLY A 247 2.05 -11.57 -22.72
N LEU A 248 2.04 -11.83 -21.42
CA LEU A 248 2.92 -12.82 -20.77
C LEU A 248 2.52 -14.24 -21.17
N THR A 249 3.51 -15.10 -21.37
CA THR A 249 3.31 -16.54 -21.61
C THR A 249 3.38 -17.36 -20.33
N ALA A 250 3.69 -16.71 -19.21
CA ALA A 250 3.98 -17.34 -17.94
C ALA A 250 2.87 -17.15 -16.92
N LEU A 251 2.50 -18.24 -16.24
CA LEU A 251 1.48 -18.25 -15.19
C LEU A 251 2.10 -18.69 -13.87
N TRP A 252 1.72 -18.00 -12.80
CA TRP A 252 1.87 -18.48 -11.44
C TRP A 252 0.60 -19.23 -11.03
N VAL A 253 0.77 -20.41 -10.46
CA VAL A 253 -0.31 -21.28 -9.98
C VAL A 253 -0.10 -21.51 -8.49
N GLY A 254 -0.97 -20.96 -7.65
CA GLY A 254 -1.01 -21.14 -6.20
C GLY A 254 -1.92 -22.27 -5.78
N ASN A 255 -1.85 -22.60 -4.49
CA ASN A 255 -2.59 -23.70 -3.84
C ASN A 255 -2.28 -25.07 -4.47
N VAL A 256 -1.02 -25.27 -4.87
CA VAL A 256 -0.55 -26.55 -5.40
C VAL A 256 0.01 -27.37 -4.24
N LEU A 257 -0.67 -28.45 -3.87
CA LEU A 257 -0.20 -29.35 -2.82
C LEU A 257 1.12 -30.04 -3.22
N PRO A 258 1.98 -30.40 -2.24
CA PRO A 258 3.20 -31.17 -2.49
C PRO A 258 2.96 -32.54 -3.15
N SER A 259 1.73 -33.08 -3.04
CA SER A 259 1.31 -34.32 -3.71
C SER A 259 1.19 -34.17 -5.23
N VAL A 260 1.01 -32.93 -5.72
CA VAL A 260 0.78 -32.67 -7.14
C VAL A 260 2.12 -32.62 -7.87
N THR A 261 2.37 -33.64 -8.69
CA THR A 261 3.61 -33.77 -9.46
C THR A 261 3.62 -32.88 -10.71
N GLU A 262 4.82 -32.56 -11.21
CA GLU A 262 5.04 -31.83 -12.46
C GLU A 262 4.28 -32.45 -13.64
N LYS A 263 4.29 -33.80 -13.74
CA LYS A 263 3.62 -34.54 -14.81
C LYS A 263 2.10 -34.28 -14.83
N ARG A 264 1.48 -34.18 -13.66
CA ARG A 264 0.04 -33.92 -13.53
C ARG A 264 -0.31 -32.48 -13.91
N LEU A 265 0.49 -31.51 -13.47
CA LEU A 265 0.34 -30.12 -13.91
C LEU A 265 0.53 -30.00 -15.42
N ASN A 266 1.55 -30.65 -15.99
CA ASN A 266 1.78 -30.61 -17.42
C ASN A 266 0.58 -31.18 -18.21
N GLN A 267 -0.01 -32.29 -17.77
CA GLN A 267 -1.20 -32.88 -18.39
C GLN A 267 -2.45 -31.98 -18.30
N LEU A 268 -2.60 -31.23 -17.22
CA LEU A 268 -3.72 -30.30 -17.06
C LEU A 268 -3.56 -29.08 -17.97
N PHE A 269 -2.37 -28.48 -17.98
CA PHE A 269 -2.10 -27.24 -18.68
C PHE A 269 -1.84 -27.45 -20.18
N SER A 270 -1.35 -28.62 -20.61
CA SER A 270 -1.11 -28.92 -22.03
C SER A 270 -2.39 -28.96 -22.88
N LYS A 271 -3.57 -29.08 -22.26
CA LYS A 271 -4.87 -29.02 -22.94
C LYS A 271 -5.16 -27.65 -23.56
N PHE A 272 -4.55 -26.60 -23.03
CA PHE A 272 -4.81 -25.21 -23.42
C PHE A 272 -3.78 -24.64 -24.40
N GLY A 273 -2.65 -25.33 -24.54
CA GLY A 273 -1.61 -25.05 -25.53
C GLY A 273 -0.28 -25.74 -25.19
N GLN A 274 0.73 -25.52 -26.03
CA GLN A 274 2.04 -26.11 -25.83
C GLN A 274 2.76 -25.48 -24.62
N VAL A 275 3.02 -26.29 -23.60
CA VAL A 275 3.75 -25.90 -22.38
C VAL A 275 5.25 -26.05 -22.62
N THR A 276 5.99 -24.97 -22.40
CA THR A 276 7.45 -24.89 -22.56
C THR A 276 8.18 -25.33 -21.30
N SER A 277 7.65 -25.01 -20.12
CA SER A 277 8.22 -25.47 -18.85
C SER A 277 7.18 -25.48 -17.73
N VAL A 278 7.30 -26.46 -16.85
CA VAL A 278 6.56 -26.55 -15.59
C VAL A 278 7.57 -26.63 -14.46
N ARG A 279 7.41 -25.79 -13.43
CA ARG A 279 8.28 -25.80 -12.26
C ARG A 279 7.43 -25.76 -10.99
N PRO A 280 7.15 -26.91 -10.35
CA PRO A 280 6.51 -26.92 -9.04
C PRO A 280 7.52 -26.50 -7.95
N LEU A 281 7.04 -25.77 -6.95
CA LEU A 281 7.75 -25.41 -5.73
C LEU A 281 6.95 -25.92 -4.52
N PRO A 282 7.12 -27.20 -4.14
CA PRO A 282 6.36 -27.81 -3.05
C PRO A 282 6.50 -27.07 -1.72
N GLU A 283 7.67 -26.49 -1.43
CA GLU A 283 7.94 -25.70 -0.22
C GLU A 283 7.11 -24.41 -0.14
N LYS A 284 6.60 -23.91 -1.27
CA LYS A 284 5.84 -22.66 -1.37
C LYS A 284 4.39 -22.87 -1.81
N TYR A 285 3.95 -24.12 -1.93
CA TYR A 285 2.61 -24.49 -2.38
C TYR A 285 2.20 -23.81 -3.70
N CYS A 286 3.15 -23.66 -4.63
CA CYS A 286 2.90 -22.99 -5.91
C CYS A 286 3.73 -23.62 -7.05
N ALA A 287 3.35 -23.34 -8.29
CA ALA A 287 4.06 -23.74 -9.49
C ALA A 287 4.13 -22.59 -10.50
N PHE A 288 5.16 -22.60 -11.34
CA PHE A 288 5.27 -21.71 -12.50
C PHE A 288 5.13 -22.53 -13.77
N ILE A 289 4.28 -22.05 -14.68
CA ILE A 289 3.99 -22.73 -15.95
C ILE A 289 4.19 -21.73 -17.09
N ASN A 290 5.08 -22.03 -18.02
CA ASN A 290 5.28 -21.24 -19.23
C ASN A 290 4.63 -21.93 -20.43
N PHE A 291 3.87 -21.17 -21.20
CA PHE A 291 3.36 -21.55 -22.51
C PHE A 291 4.27 -21.06 -23.63
N LYS A 292 4.09 -21.63 -24.82
CA LYS A 292 4.72 -21.13 -26.04
C LYS A 292 4.02 -19.87 -26.58
N THR A 293 2.72 -19.73 -26.33
CA THR A 293 1.91 -18.62 -26.83
C THR A 293 1.16 -17.93 -25.69
N LYS A 294 0.99 -16.62 -25.79
CA LYS A 294 0.33 -15.79 -24.75
C LYS A 294 -1.17 -16.06 -24.68
N GLU A 295 -1.76 -16.45 -25.81
CA GLU A 295 -3.17 -16.82 -25.93
C GLU A 295 -3.45 -18.14 -25.19
N ALA A 296 -2.51 -19.09 -25.23
CA ALA A 296 -2.63 -20.33 -24.46
C ALA A 296 -2.56 -20.08 -22.95
N ALA A 297 -1.68 -19.16 -22.51
CA ALA A 297 -1.61 -18.76 -21.11
C ALA A 297 -2.90 -18.08 -20.63
N GLY A 298 -3.47 -17.16 -21.41
CA GLY A 298 -4.75 -16.51 -21.10
C GLY A 298 -5.90 -17.52 -20.99
N ARG A 299 -6.04 -18.42 -21.97
CA ARG A 299 -7.09 -19.46 -21.92
C ARG A 299 -6.92 -20.42 -20.75
N ALA A 300 -5.69 -20.85 -20.47
CA ALA A 300 -5.39 -21.73 -19.34
C ALA A 300 -5.73 -21.06 -18.01
N MET A 301 -5.43 -19.76 -17.86
CA MET A 301 -5.78 -18.99 -16.67
C MET A 301 -7.30 -18.99 -16.43
N HIS A 302 -8.09 -18.60 -17.43
CA HIS A 302 -9.55 -18.52 -17.28
C HIS A 302 -10.18 -19.86 -16.99
N GLN A 303 -9.83 -20.89 -17.76
CA GLN A 303 -10.51 -22.18 -17.67
C GLN A 303 -10.10 -22.99 -16.43
N LEU A 304 -8.84 -22.85 -15.98
CA LEU A 304 -8.34 -23.58 -14.81
C LEU A 304 -8.44 -22.78 -13.50
N GLN A 305 -8.91 -21.53 -13.55
CA GLN A 305 -9.10 -20.74 -12.34
C GLN A 305 -10.10 -21.42 -11.40
N GLY A 306 -9.71 -21.63 -10.16
CA GLY A 306 -10.57 -22.25 -9.15
C GLY A 306 -10.85 -23.74 -9.36
N THR A 307 -10.22 -24.40 -10.35
CA THR A 307 -10.36 -25.84 -10.57
C THR A 307 -9.78 -26.61 -9.39
N GLU A 308 -10.48 -27.66 -8.96
CA GLU A 308 -10.06 -28.48 -7.82
C GLU A 308 -9.02 -29.53 -8.23
N VAL A 309 -7.85 -29.49 -7.61
CA VAL A 309 -6.80 -30.50 -7.73
C VAL A 309 -6.43 -30.97 -6.34
N ASP A 310 -6.68 -32.25 -6.05
CA ASP A 310 -6.44 -32.89 -4.75
C ASP A 310 -7.12 -32.17 -3.57
N GLY A 311 -8.36 -31.71 -3.76
CA GLY A 311 -9.13 -31.05 -2.70
C GLY A 311 -8.84 -29.56 -2.54
N GLN A 312 -7.96 -28.98 -3.36
CA GLN A 312 -7.64 -27.55 -3.34
C GLN A 312 -7.98 -26.87 -4.66
N LYS A 313 -8.64 -25.71 -4.57
CA LYS A 313 -8.92 -24.85 -5.72
C LYS A 313 -7.65 -24.11 -6.12
N LEU A 314 -7.22 -24.29 -7.37
CA LEU A 314 -6.06 -23.61 -7.93
C LEU A 314 -6.32 -22.11 -8.03
N LEU A 315 -5.30 -21.32 -7.69
CA LEU A 315 -5.30 -19.86 -7.88
C LEU A 315 -4.26 -19.49 -8.95
N ILE A 316 -4.71 -19.09 -10.12
CA ILE A 316 -3.86 -18.76 -11.25
C ILE A 316 -3.81 -17.25 -11.44
N LYS A 317 -2.61 -16.69 -11.54
CA LYS A 317 -2.39 -15.27 -11.87
C LYS A 317 -1.18 -15.09 -12.78
N PHE A 318 -1.17 -13.97 -13.50
CA PHE A 318 0.06 -13.50 -14.11
C PHE A 318 1.01 -12.97 -13.02
N PRO A 319 2.32 -13.22 -13.11
CA PRO A 319 3.28 -12.76 -12.12
C PRO A 319 3.42 -11.23 -12.14
N ASP A 320 3.29 -10.59 -10.97
CA ASP A 320 3.29 -9.12 -10.81
C ASP A 320 4.65 -8.43 -11.10
N ASN A 321 5.74 -9.21 -11.22
CA ASN A 321 7.08 -8.71 -11.54
C ASN A 321 7.87 -9.76 -12.34
N PRO A 322 7.61 -9.89 -13.65
CA PRO A 322 8.14 -10.98 -14.46
C PRO A 322 9.61 -10.71 -14.81
N LEU A 323 10.53 -11.46 -14.19
CA LEU A 323 11.93 -11.53 -14.67
C LEU A 323 11.96 -12.37 -15.95
N THR A 324 11.76 -11.74 -17.11
CA THR A 324 11.78 -12.42 -18.40
C THR A 324 13.14 -12.28 -19.08
N ASN A 325 13.68 -13.38 -19.62
CA ASN A 325 14.77 -13.29 -20.60
C ASN A 325 14.24 -12.75 -21.94
N SER A 326 15.13 -12.42 -22.89
CA SER A 326 14.78 -11.91 -24.25
C SER A 326 13.83 -12.80 -25.06
N THR A 327 13.52 -14.01 -24.58
CA THR A 327 12.57 -14.97 -25.15
C THR A 327 11.23 -15.07 -24.39
N GLY A 328 10.97 -14.21 -23.40
CA GLY A 328 9.71 -14.18 -22.64
C GLY A 328 9.56 -15.23 -21.53
N ASN A 329 10.58 -16.05 -21.28
CA ASN A 329 10.56 -17.07 -20.21
C ASN A 329 10.95 -16.48 -18.84
N LEU A 330 10.21 -16.85 -17.79
CA LEU A 330 10.54 -16.51 -16.39
C LEU A 330 11.88 -17.11 -15.93
N THR A 331 12.82 -16.26 -15.52
CA THR A 331 14.03 -16.63 -14.80
C THR A 331 13.94 -16.21 -13.33
N ILE A 332 13.97 -17.20 -12.43
CA ILE A 332 14.23 -16.94 -11.01
C ILE A 332 15.74 -16.66 -10.89
N ARG A 333 16.14 -15.63 -10.12
CA ARG A 333 17.56 -15.44 -9.74
C ARG A 333 18.10 -16.76 -9.23
N LYS A 334 18.94 -17.44 -10.02
CA LYS A 334 19.84 -18.47 -9.49
C LYS A 334 20.77 -17.71 -8.57
N ASN A 335 20.83 -18.08 -7.29
CA ASN A 335 22.04 -17.80 -6.52
C ASN A 335 23.16 -18.57 -7.21
N ILE A 336 23.90 -17.88 -8.08
CA ILE A 336 25.08 -18.42 -8.72
C ILE A 336 26.15 -18.49 -7.63
N THR A 337 26.25 -19.66 -7.01
CA THR A 337 27.50 -20.10 -6.42
C THR A 337 28.44 -20.38 -7.58
N ASN A 338 29.33 -19.45 -7.91
CA ASN A 338 30.61 -19.74 -8.56
C ASN A 338 31.58 -18.55 -8.40
N GLY A 339 32.62 -18.78 -7.58
CA GLY A 339 33.99 -18.43 -7.92
C GLY A 339 34.45 -16.97 -7.81
N ALA A 340 34.44 -16.39 -6.61
CA ALA A 340 35.44 -15.38 -6.25
C ALA A 340 35.70 -15.46 -4.73
N THR A 341 36.97 -15.34 -4.38
CA THR A 341 37.64 -15.74 -3.14
C THR A 341 37.22 -15.00 -1.86
N LYS A 342 36.88 -15.78 -0.83
CA LYS A 342 37.07 -15.61 0.63
C LYS A 342 37.09 -14.18 1.22
N GLN A 343 36.08 -13.86 2.04
CA GLN A 343 36.21 -13.79 3.51
C GLN A 343 34.83 -13.97 4.17
N GLY A 344 34.82 -14.66 5.31
CA GLY A 344 33.72 -15.53 5.74
C GLY A 344 32.47 -14.82 6.27
N VAL A 345 31.31 -15.25 5.77
CA VAL A 345 30.01 -15.07 6.43
C VAL A 345 29.49 -16.45 6.78
N ARG A 346 29.39 -16.73 8.08
CA ARG A 346 28.78 -17.96 8.62
C ARG A 346 27.34 -18.06 8.12
N ASN A 347 26.96 -19.23 7.64
CA ASN A 347 25.58 -19.63 7.38
C ASN A 347 24.77 -19.49 8.69
N THR A 348 24.02 -18.41 8.84
CA THR A 348 23.02 -18.29 9.92
C THR A 348 21.67 -18.76 9.38
N PRO A 349 21.01 -19.74 10.03
CA PRO A 349 19.62 -20.06 9.71
C PRO A 349 18.80 -18.78 9.93
N LYS A 350 17.88 -18.45 9.00
CA LYS A 350 16.96 -17.33 9.16
C LYS A 350 16.31 -17.39 10.54
N GLN A 351 16.72 -16.52 11.45
CA GLN A 351 16.18 -16.44 12.80
C GLN A 351 14.83 -15.72 12.71
N SER A 352 13.75 -16.49 12.84
CA SER A 352 12.42 -15.96 13.11
C SER A 352 12.49 -15.06 14.35
N GLY A 353 12.00 -13.83 14.23
CA GLY A 353 12.01 -12.83 15.29
C GLY A 353 11.17 -13.20 16.51
N PRO A 354 11.21 -12.37 17.58
CA PRO A 354 10.55 -12.65 18.85
C PRO A 354 9.04 -12.63 18.69
N VAL A 355 8.37 -13.47 19.49
CA VAL A 355 6.90 -13.47 19.63
C VAL A 355 6.57 -13.08 21.05
N ASN A 356 5.59 -12.19 21.23
CA ASN A 356 5.16 -11.66 22.54
C ASN A 356 6.30 -11.01 23.35
N GLY A 357 6.87 -9.92 22.83
CA GLY A 357 7.92 -9.16 23.52
C GLY A 357 9.29 -9.72 23.23
N ASP A 358 9.70 -10.78 23.94
CA ASP A 358 11.06 -11.37 23.87
C ASP A 358 11.08 -12.92 23.85
N GLU A 359 9.93 -13.60 23.74
CA GLU A 359 9.90 -15.07 23.75
C GLU A 359 10.32 -15.67 22.40
N CYS A 360 11.05 -16.79 22.47
CA CYS A 360 11.52 -17.51 21.29
C CYS A 360 10.37 -18.16 20.50
N TYR A 361 10.22 -17.79 19.24
CA TYR A 361 9.24 -18.39 18.33
C TYR A 361 9.36 -19.92 18.23
N PHE A 362 10.60 -20.43 18.07
CA PHE A 362 10.85 -21.86 17.95
C PHE A 362 10.58 -22.60 19.27
N TRP A 363 10.75 -21.94 20.41
CA TRP A 363 10.40 -22.51 21.71
C TRP A 363 8.90 -22.72 21.88
N ARG A 364 8.08 -21.79 21.36
CA ARG A 364 6.62 -21.84 21.40
C ARG A 364 6.01 -22.81 20.40
N THR A 365 6.71 -23.17 19.32
CA THR A 365 6.18 -23.98 18.21
C THR A 365 6.77 -25.40 18.16
N THR A 366 8.03 -25.54 17.76
CA THR A 366 8.67 -26.84 17.42
C THR A 366 9.70 -27.32 18.45
N GLY A 367 10.01 -26.50 19.45
CA GLY A 367 11.19 -26.66 20.31
C GLY A 367 12.39 -25.91 19.72
N CYS A 368 13.04 -25.09 20.55
CA CYS A 368 14.22 -24.33 20.13
C CYS A 368 15.47 -25.22 20.17
N THR A 369 16.15 -25.35 19.04
CA THR A 369 17.39 -26.14 18.89
C THR A 369 18.60 -25.49 19.55
N PHE A 370 18.52 -24.21 19.92
CA PHE A 370 19.61 -23.45 20.52
C PHE A 370 19.68 -23.59 22.04
N GLY A 371 18.72 -24.27 22.69
CA GLY A 371 18.78 -24.56 24.12
C GLY A 371 18.97 -23.32 25.00
N SER A 372 19.97 -23.32 25.89
CA SER A 372 20.34 -22.17 26.73
C SER A 372 21.01 -21.03 25.98
N ASP A 373 21.52 -21.27 24.78
CA ASP A 373 22.25 -20.30 23.97
C ASP A 373 21.31 -19.52 23.03
N CYS A 374 20.00 -19.63 23.25
CA CYS A 374 19.02 -18.89 22.48
C CYS A 374 19.01 -17.41 22.89
N LYS A 375 19.07 -16.54 21.88
CA LYS A 375 18.96 -15.08 22.04
C LYS A 375 17.61 -14.62 22.62
N TRP A 376 16.58 -15.46 22.53
CA TRP A 376 15.20 -15.14 22.92
C TRP A 376 14.79 -15.96 24.15
N GLN A 377 13.93 -15.40 24.99
CA GLN A 377 13.57 -16.01 26.27
C GLN A 377 12.81 -17.34 26.07
N HIS A 378 13.24 -18.35 26.81
CA HIS A 378 12.58 -19.66 26.88
C HIS A 378 11.74 -19.74 28.14
N ASN A 379 10.49 -19.29 28.06
CA ASN A 379 9.53 -19.44 29.15
C ASN A 379 9.03 -20.90 29.22
N PRO A 380 9.23 -21.62 30.33
CA PRO A 380 8.80 -23.02 30.45
C PRO A 380 7.29 -23.22 30.26
N LYS A 381 6.48 -22.22 30.63
CA LYS A 381 5.01 -22.27 30.49
C LYS A 381 4.55 -22.16 29.04
N SER A 382 5.35 -21.55 28.17
CA SER A 382 5.00 -21.27 26.76
C SER A 382 5.52 -22.33 25.78
N LYS A 383 6.14 -23.41 26.27
CA LYS A 383 6.78 -24.43 25.42
C LYS A 383 5.73 -25.21 24.62
N GLY A 384 5.77 -25.08 23.29
CA GLY A 384 4.89 -25.84 22.39
C GLY A 384 3.42 -25.42 22.38
N ILE A 385 3.06 -24.25 22.94
CA ILE A 385 1.68 -23.74 22.96
C ILE A 385 1.16 -23.44 21.54
N ASP A 386 2.01 -22.92 20.65
CA ASP A 386 1.63 -22.52 19.29
C ASP A 386 1.86 -23.66 18.27
N ARG A 387 1.97 -24.90 18.76
CA ARG A 387 2.20 -26.07 17.89
C ARG A 387 0.95 -26.33 17.07
N LYS A 388 1.07 -26.18 15.75
CA LYS A 388 -0.06 -26.35 14.84
C LYS A 388 -0.46 -27.84 14.74
N PRO A 389 -1.75 -28.18 14.52
CA PRO A 389 -2.26 -29.56 14.58
C PRO A 389 -1.53 -30.59 13.70
N TRP A 390 -0.86 -30.14 12.63
CA TRP A 390 -0.11 -30.97 11.69
C TRP A 390 1.38 -31.11 12.02
N GLN A 391 1.89 -30.48 13.08
CA GLN A 391 3.31 -30.53 13.48
C GLN A 391 3.61 -31.61 14.54
N LYS A 392 2.83 -32.71 14.56
CA LYS A 392 3.03 -33.81 15.53
C LYS A 392 4.35 -34.53 15.35
#